data_AF-A0A0G1N427-F1
#
_entry.id   AF-A0A0G1N427-F1
#
_cell.length_a   1.000
_cell.length_b   1.000
_cell.length_c   1.000
_cell.angle_alpha   90.00
_cell.angle_beta   90.00
_cell.angle_gamma   90.00
#
_symmetry.space_group_name_H-M   'P 1'
#
loop_
_entity.id
_entity.type
_entity.pdbx_description
1 polymer ?
#
loop_
_entity_poly.entity_id
_entity_poly.type
_entity_poly.pdbx_seq_one_letter_code
_entity_poly.pdbx_strand_id
1 'polypeptide(L)'
;MVSVMFGTALYYFYISSEENGSVSDVDEIRPHLYGFPEVDISKTRIKAVYAVPKNKTDFVYADWKSVLEEALGKSKKFHGIQFRGKSALNYDVYPDPVFLLNEAPFYDSNETNFGNPRALINIGEEIEKRIFQEDGDLYSGEFSEFKTGEYSVLTILYEGVGAAGGIIQESEFETPEEIAASIGLDMRHIFVVDIKSVDGFSLLSRSFLTEQETKFYGESLFYHEFAHVLGFPDQYDRYDIMGAGRLKPIEQAYLDRHLLQGVGVIMQ
;
A
#
# COMPACT_ATOMS: atom_id res chain seq x y z
N MET A 1 -24.34 6.43 -8.47
CA MET A 1 -23.87 6.35 -7.07
C MET A 1 -23.25 4.97 -6.91
N VAL A 2 -21.95 4.85 -7.18
CA VAL A 2 -21.22 3.61 -6.89
C VAL A 2 -20.79 3.71 -5.44
N SER A 3 -21.35 2.86 -4.59
CA SER A 3 -20.97 2.78 -3.18
C SER A 3 -19.63 2.04 -3.12
N VAL A 4 -18.53 2.77 -2.97
CA VAL A 4 -17.22 2.19 -2.65
C VAL A 4 -17.24 1.85 -1.15
N MET A 5 -17.33 0.56 -0.82
CA MET A 5 -17.03 0.11 0.54
C MET A 5 -15.50 0.09 0.70
N PHE A 6 -15.00 0.86 1.65
CA PHE A 6 -13.58 0.98 1.98
C PHE A 6 -13.07 -0.31 2.64
N GLY A 7 -11.80 -0.63 2.40
CA GLY A 7 -11.21 -1.96 2.58
C GLY A 7 -10.71 -2.26 3.98
N THR A 8 -11.22 -3.35 4.56
CA THR A 8 -10.59 -4.05 5.68
C THR A 8 -9.12 -4.32 5.35
N ALA A 9 -8.21 -4.25 6.33
CA ALA A 9 -6.79 -4.60 6.09
C ALA A 9 -6.70 -5.96 5.36
N LEU A 10 -6.22 -5.92 4.12
CA LEU A 10 -6.12 -7.08 3.26
C LEU A 10 -4.74 -7.69 3.42
N TYR A 11 -4.68 -9.01 3.49
CA TYR A 11 -3.44 -9.75 3.65
C TYR A 11 -3.16 -10.52 2.37
N TYR A 12 -2.00 -10.26 1.79
CA TYR A 12 -1.54 -10.83 0.54
C TYR A 12 -0.39 -11.78 0.84
N PHE A 13 -0.31 -12.91 0.13
CA PHE A 13 0.70 -13.92 0.41
C PHE A 13 1.40 -14.41 -0.87
N TYR A 14 2.70 -14.71 -0.79
CA TYR A 14 3.41 -15.53 -1.78
C TYR A 14 3.91 -16.84 -1.15
N ILE A 15 4.05 -17.88 -1.97
CA ILE A 15 4.45 -19.21 -1.51
C ILE A 15 5.98 -19.28 -1.40
N SER A 16 6.47 -19.65 -0.23
CA SER A 16 7.90 -19.85 0.07
C SER A 16 8.22 -21.34 0.25
N SER A 17 9.44 -21.76 -0.10
CA SER A 17 9.92 -23.14 0.03
C SER A 17 11.01 -23.31 1.10
N GLU A 18 11.22 -22.34 1.98
CA GLU A 18 12.27 -22.40 3.01
C GLU A 18 11.70 -22.29 4.43
N GLU A 19 12.07 -23.24 5.29
CA GLU A 19 11.75 -23.25 6.72
C GLU A 19 12.47 -22.10 7.43
N ASN A 20 11.74 -21.22 8.12
CA ASN A 20 12.32 -20.16 8.94
C ASN A 20 12.27 -20.47 10.44
N GLY A 21 13.42 -20.21 11.09
CA GLY A 21 13.73 -20.51 12.48
C GLY A 21 13.15 -19.55 13.53
N SER A 22 13.46 -19.88 14.79
CA SER A 22 12.84 -19.40 16.03
C SER A 22 12.92 -17.89 16.33
N VAL A 23 11.85 -17.38 16.94
CA VAL A 23 11.63 -16.02 17.46
C VAL A 23 12.47 -15.73 18.71
N SER A 24 13.07 -14.53 18.79
CA SER A 24 13.70 -13.97 20.00
C SER A 24 12.89 -12.80 20.56
N ASP A 25 12.78 -12.73 21.89
CA ASP A 25 12.12 -11.62 22.62
C ASP A 25 12.80 -10.26 22.34
N VAL A 26 12.03 -9.27 21.86
CA VAL A 26 12.52 -7.91 21.58
C VAL A 26 12.03 -6.94 22.66
N ASP A 27 12.93 -6.55 23.58
CA ASP A 27 12.68 -5.61 24.68
C ASP A 27 13.10 -4.15 24.32
N GLU A 28 13.31 -3.86 23.03
CA GLU A 28 13.73 -2.55 22.55
C GLU A 28 12.61 -1.88 21.74
N ILE A 29 12.29 -0.61 22.05
CA ILE A 29 11.27 0.18 21.34
C ILE A 29 11.76 0.49 19.92
N ARG A 30 11.57 -0.45 19.00
CA ARG A 30 11.88 -0.34 17.57
C ARG A 30 10.58 -0.33 16.77
N PRO A 31 10.42 0.57 15.78
CA PRO A 31 9.29 0.51 14.88
C PRO A 31 9.24 -0.83 14.13
N HIS A 32 8.13 -1.53 14.24
CA HIS A 32 7.89 -2.79 13.57
C HIS A 32 6.51 -2.80 12.92
N LEU A 33 6.27 -3.72 11.99
CA LEU A 33 4.99 -3.86 11.32
C LEU A 33 3.88 -4.22 12.33
N TYR A 34 2.67 -3.72 12.12
CA TYR A 34 1.57 -3.93 13.07
C TYR A 34 1.16 -5.41 13.06
N GLY A 35 1.25 -6.06 14.22
CA GLY A 35 0.99 -7.50 14.36
C GLY A 35 2.20 -8.40 14.05
N PHE A 36 3.31 -7.84 13.56
CA PHE A 36 4.51 -8.56 13.13
C PHE A 36 5.77 -7.90 13.70
N PRO A 37 6.07 -8.08 15.01
CA PRO A 37 7.16 -7.40 15.70
C PRO A 37 8.56 -7.70 15.17
N GLU A 38 8.72 -8.79 14.43
CA GLU A 38 9.94 -9.20 13.76
C GLU A 38 10.27 -8.38 12.49
N VAL A 39 9.27 -7.76 11.86
CA VAL A 39 9.45 -7.00 10.63
C VAL A 39 9.78 -5.55 10.95
N ASP A 40 11.01 -5.12 10.67
CA ASP A 40 11.46 -3.75 10.89
C ASP A 40 10.87 -2.77 9.89
N ILE A 41 10.26 -1.70 10.39
CA ILE A 41 9.77 -0.58 9.57
C ILE A 41 10.46 0.73 9.95
N SER A 42 11.62 0.70 10.61
CA SER A 42 12.39 1.91 10.95
C SER A 42 12.79 2.73 9.71
N LYS A 43 12.90 2.07 8.55
CA LYS A 43 13.09 2.69 7.25
C LYS A 43 12.16 2.05 6.25
N THR A 44 11.32 2.85 5.61
CA THR A 44 10.39 2.40 4.57
C THR A 44 10.67 3.16 3.29
N ARG A 45 10.67 2.46 2.15
CA ARG A 45 10.82 3.06 0.83
C ARG A 45 9.64 2.71 -0.05
N ILE A 46 8.95 3.75 -0.51
CA ILE A 46 7.89 3.64 -1.51
C ILE A 46 8.49 3.78 -2.91
N LYS A 47 8.27 2.79 -3.77
CA LYS A 47 8.40 2.91 -5.22
C LYS A 47 7.03 3.28 -5.76
N ALA A 48 6.89 4.51 -6.23
CA ALA A 48 5.61 5.05 -6.67
C ALA A 48 5.49 5.03 -8.19
N VAL A 49 4.35 4.56 -8.69
CA VAL A 49 4.05 4.43 -10.12
C VAL A 49 2.72 5.10 -10.42
N TYR A 50 2.62 5.78 -11.57
CA TYR A 50 1.35 6.23 -12.12
C TYR A 50 0.89 5.30 -13.24
N ALA A 51 -0.17 4.53 -12.98
CA ALA A 51 -0.68 3.48 -13.85
C ALA A 51 -1.90 3.97 -14.65
N VAL A 52 -1.86 3.80 -15.97
CA VAL A 52 -2.87 4.31 -16.89
C VAL A 52 -3.38 3.16 -17.78
N PRO A 53 -4.68 2.79 -17.71
CA PRO A 53 -5.26 1.81 -18.62
C PRO A 53 -5.11 2.19 -20.09
N LYS A 54 -5.02 1.18 -20.96
CA LYS A 54 -4.83 1.35 -22.41
C LYS A 54 -5.82 2.32 -23.05
N ASN A 55 -7.09 2.26 -22.64
CA ASN A 55 -8.18 3.11 -23.16
C ASN A 55 -8.22 4.52 -22.55
N LYS A 56 -7.25 4.89 -21.70
CA LYS A 56 -7.15 6.20 -21.05
C LYS A 56 -5.86 6.96 -21.39
N THR A 57 -5.07 6.42 -22.31
CA THR A 57 -3.79 6.99 -22.78
C THR A 57 -3.93 8.40 -23.39
N ASP A 58 -5.04 8.69 -24.07
CA ASP A 58 -5.34 10.02 -24.62
C ASP A 58 -5.76 11.05 -23.55
N PHE A 59 -6.06 10.59 -22.34
CA PHE A 59 -6.58 11.40 -21.23
C PHE A 59 -5.66 11.37 -20.00
N VAL A 60 -4.38 11.08 -20.21
CA VAL A 60 -3.34 11.15 -19.18
C VAL A 60 -3.41 12.51 -18.51
N TYR A 61 -3.52 12.51 -17.18
CA TYR A 61 -3.61 13.75 -16.43
C TYR A 61 -2.26 14.45 -16.43
N ALA A 62 -2.17 15.63 -17.06
CA ALA A 62 -0.89 16.30 -17.33
C ALA A 62 -0.01 16.52 -16.08
N ASP A 63 -0.63 16.87 -14.95
CA ASP A 63 0.06 17.19 -13.69
C ASP A 63 0.18 15.99 -12.73
N TRP A 64 0.04 14.76 -13.23
CA TRP A 64 0.00 13.53 -12.41
C TRP A 64 1.21 13.44 -11.46
N LYS A 65 2.40 13.79 -11.95
CA LYS A 65 3.65 13.64 -11.21
C LYS A 65 3.70 14.60 -10.03
N SER A 66 3.38 15.87 -10.27
CA SER A 66 3.30 16.89 -9.22
C SER A 66 2.29 16.52 -8.15
N VAL A 67 1.13 16.00 -8.54
CA VAL A 67 0.09 15.54 -7.60
C VAL A 67 0.56 14.35 -6.76
N LEU A 68 1.21 13.37 -7.39
CA LEU A 68 1.77 12.21 -6.70
C LEU A 68 2.89 12.61 -5.73
N GLU A 69 3.83 13.43 -6.17
CA GLU A 69 4.95 13.93 -5.36
C GLU A 69 4.47 14.78 -4.18
N GLU A 70 3.41 15.59 -4.37
CA GLU A 70 2.79 16.35 -3.27
C GLU A 70 2.20 15.41 -2.22
N ALA A 71 1.42 14.41 -2.64
CA ALA A 71 0.83 13.42 -1.73
C ALA A 71 1.91 12.64 -0.98
N LEU A 72 2.92 12.13 -1.67
CA LEU A 72 4.07 11.44 -1.07
C LEU A 72 4.86 12.33 -0.10
N GLY A 73 5.07 13.60 -0.45
CA GLY A 73 5.73 14.59 0.41
C GLY A 73 4.95 14.85 1.70
N LYS A 74 3.63 15.00 1.60
CA LYS A 74 2.72 15.15 2.75
C LYS A 74 2.70 13.88 3.60
N SER A 75 2.59 12.70 2.99
CA SER A 75 2.67 11.41 3.67
C SER A 75 3.98 11.23 4.42
N LYS A 76 5.12 11.56 3.80
CA LYS A 76 6.45 11.53 4.45
C LYS A 76 6.51 12.42 5.69
N LYS A 77 6.01 13.66 5.59
CA LYS A 77 5.97 14.59 6.71
C LYS A 77 5.05 14.10 7.82
N PHE A 78 3.85 13.65 7.47
CA PHE A 78 2.88 13.10 8.40
C PHE A 78 3.45 11.88 9.13
N HIS A 79 3.99 10.91 8.39
CA HIS A 79 4.63 9.72 8.92
C HIS A 79 5.71 10.06 9.95
N GLY A 80 6.66 10.93 9.58
CA GLY A 80 7.75 11.33 10.47
C GLY A 80 7.25 12.00 11.77
N ILE A 81 6.16 12.76 11.71
CA ILE A 81 5.53 13.35 12.90
C ILE A 81 4.87 12.27 13.76
N GLN A 82 4.01 11.42 13.17
CA GLN A 82 3.28 10.39 13.92
C GLN A 82 4.24 9.36 14.56
N PHE A 83 5.27 8.95 13.82
CA PHE A 83 6.30 8.01 14.26
C PHE A 83 7.40 8.67 15.09
N ARG A 84 7.29 9.97 15.41
CA ARG A 84 8.24 10.71 16.26
C ARG A 84 9.69 10.61 15.78
N GLY A 85 9.88 10.55 14.45
CA GLY A 85 11.17 10.37 13.80
C GLY A 85 11.81 8.99 13.98
N LYS A 86 11.13 8.02 14.60
CA LYS A 86 11.66 6.66 14.78
C LYS A 86 11.57 5.82 13.50
N SER A 87 10.58 6.09 12.66
CA SER A 87 10.49 5.54 11.30
C SER A 87 10.64 6.65 10.27
N ALA A 88 11.44 6.38 9.24
CA ALA A 88 11.68 7.26 8.12
C ALA A 88 11.01 6.72 6.86
N LEU A 89 10.15 7.55 6.25
CA LEU A 89 9.54 7.28 4.95
C LEU A 89 10.30 7.97 3.84
N ASN A 90 10.75 7.21 2.85
CA ASN A 90 11.35 7.71 1.62
C ASN A 90 10.55 7.22 0.43
N TYR A 91 10.71 7.88 -0.71
CA TYR A 91 10.04 7.49 -1.94
C TYR A 91 10.91 7.78 -3.16
N ASP A 92 10.69 6.99 -4.20
CA ASP A 92 11.15 7.21 -5.56
C ASP A 92 9.93 7.15 -6.48
N VAL A 93 9.84 8.04 -7.47
CA VAL A 93 8.73 8.07 -8.44
C VAL A 93 9.23 7.61 -9.79
N TYR A 94 8.58 6.61 -10.37
CA TYR A 94 8.91 6.14 -11.71
C TYR A 94 8.73 7.30 -12.71
N PRO A 95 9.70 7.54 -13.61
CA PRO A 95 9.78 8.82 -14.33
C PRO A 95 8.59 9.07 -15.26
N ASP A 96 8.05 8.02 -15.87
CA ASP A 96 7.03 8.09 -16.93
C ASP A 96 5.70 7.42 -16.50
N PRO A 97 4.55 7.79 -17.08
CA PRO A 97 3.32 7.04 -16.91
C PRO A 97 3.50 5.59 -17.39
N VAL A 98 3.00 4.64 -16.61
CA VAL A 98 2.99 3.22 -16.96
C VAL A 98 1.69 2.91 -17.68
N PHE A 99 1.77 2.81 -19.00
CA PHE A 99 0.65 2.41 -19.83
C PHE A 99 0.41 0.91 -19.70
N LEU A 100 -0.71 0.56 -19.09
CA LEU A 100 -1.10 -0.81 -18.82
C LEU A 100 -1.51 -1.54 -20.11
N LEU A 101 -1.30 -2.86 -20.14
CA LEU A 101 -1.54 -3.69 -21.32
C LEU A 101 -3.03 -3.81 -21.67
N ASN A 102 -3.92 -3.72 -20.69
CA ASN A 102 -5.36 -3.89 -20.85
C ASN A 102 -6.15 -2.59 -20.64
N GLU A 103 -7.44 -2.63 -20.95
CA GLU A 103 -8.37 -1.51 -20.73
C GLU A 103 -8.90 -1.50 -19.29
N ALA A 104 -9.43 -0.36 -18.84
CA ALA A 104 -9.92 -0.18 -17.47
C ALA A 104 -10.88 -1.28 -16.99
N PRO A 105 -11.84 -1.80 -17.79
CA PRO A 105 -12.74 -2.87 -17.33
C PRO A 105 -12.05 -4.18 -16.94
N PHE A 106 -10.84 -4.45 -17.44
CA PHE A 106 -10.05 -5.60 -17.03
C PHE A 106 -9.53 -5.46 -15.59
N TYR A 107 -9.06 -4.26 -15.23
CA TYR A 107 -8.47 -3.98 -13.91
C TYR A 107 -9.52 -3.61 -12.87
N ASP A 108 -10.44 -2.70 -13.21
CA ASP A 108 -11.44 -2.16 -12.28
C ASP A 108 -12.36 -3.25 -11.72
N SER A 109 -12.53 -4.35 -12.46
CA SER A 109 -13.46 -5.44 -12.16
C SER A 109 -14.92 -4.97 -12.03
N ASN A 110 -15.86 -5.92 -11.95
CA ASN A 110 -17.27 -5.61 -11.72
C ASN A 110 -17.61 -5.49 -10.23
N GLU A 111 -16.65 -5.76 -9.33
CA GLU A 111 -16.85 -5.79 -7.88
C GLU A 111 -15.76 -4.97 -7.18
N THR A 112 -16.10 -3.74 -6.83
CA THR A 112 -15.18 -2.80 -6.15
C THR A 112 -15.32 -2.85 -4.62
N ASN A 113 -15.79 -3.97 -4.08
CA ASN A 113 -15.89 -4.15 -2.63
C ASN A 113 -14.49 -4.09 -2.01
N PHE A 114 -14.40 -3.63 -0.76
CA PHE A 114 -13.14 -3.48 -0.02
C PHE A 114 -12.07 -2.66 -0.75
N GLY A 115 -12.48 -1.60 -1.45
CA GLY A 115 -11.51 -0.72 -2.09
C GLY A 115 -10.95 -1.21 -3.44
N ASN A 116 -11.50 -2.29 -4.00
CA ASN A 116 -11.06 -2.90 -5.27
C ASN A 116 -9.67 -3.58 -5.23
N PRO A 117 -9.49 -4.64 -4.41
CA PRO A 117 -8.23 -5.36 -4.33
C PRO A 117 -7.81 -6.02 -5.64
N ARG A 118 -8.75 -6.37 -6.52
CA ARG A 118 -8.40 -6.97 -7.82
C ARG A 118 -7.65 -6.00 -8.71
N ALA A 119 -8.00 -4.71 -8.70
CA ALA A 119 -7.23 -3.71 -9.42
C ALA A 119 -5.81 -3.61 -8.86
N LEU A 120 -5.66 -3.54 -7.53
CA LEU A 120 -4.35 -3.51 -6.87
C LEU A 120 -3.49 -4.72 -7.25
N ILE A 121 -4.04 -5.94 -7.17
CA ILE A 121 -3.31 -7.18 -7.51
C ILE A 121 -2.91 -7.19 -8.98
N ASN A 122 -3.87 -7.03 -9.90
CA ASN A 122 -3.61 -7.17 -11.33
C ASN A 122 -2.62 -6.12 -11.85
N ILE A 123 -2.70 -4.89 -11.32
CA ILE A 123 -1.77 -3.83 -11.70
C ILE A 123 -0.42 -4.05 -11.02
N GLY A 124 -0.40 -4.47 -9.76
CA GLY A 124 0.83 -4.80 -9.02
C GLY A 124 1.65 -5.89 -9.70
N GLU A 125 1.01 -6.99 -10.11
CA GLU A 125 1.67 -8.09 -10.83
C GLU A 125 2.17 -7.68 -12.22
N GLU A 126 1.44 -6.79 -12.90
CA GLU A 126 1.92 -6.24 -14.17
C GLU A 126 3.14 -5.33 -13.97
N ILE A 127 3.13 -4.50 -12.92
CA ILE A 127 4.28 -3.65 -12.56
C ILE A 127 5.48 -4.52 -12.16
N GLU A 128 5.28 -5.57 -11.36
CA GLU A 128 6.32 -6.55 -11.01
C GLU A 128 7.04 -7.05 -12.25
N LYS A 129 6.27 -7.60 -13.21
CA LYS A 129 6.81 -8.22 -14.43
C LYS A 129 7.48 -7.22 -15.35
N ARG A 130 6.99 -5.98 -15.42
CA ARG A 130 7.44 -5.00 -16.41
C ARG A 130 8.54 -4.08 -15.91
N ILE A 131 8.55 -3.74 -14.63
CA ILE A 131 9.46 -2.74 -14.04
C ILE A 131 10.50 -3.39 -13.13
N PHE A 132 10.11 -4.34 -12.28
CA PHE A 132 11.02 -4.89 -11.26
C PHE A 132 11.85 -6.08 -11.75
N GLN A 133 11.35 -6.84 -12.72
CA GLN A 133 12.09 -7.96 -13.34
C GLN A 133 13.03 -7.48 -14.47
N GLU A 134 14.26 -8.00 -14.51
CA GLU A 134 15.31 -7.58 -15.46
C GLU A 134 14.94 -7.77 -16.94
N ASP A 135 14.05 -8.72 -17.24
CA ASP A 135 13.54 -9.00 -18.59
C ASP A 135 12.26 -8.23 -18.92
N GLY A 136 11.77 -7.38 -18.00
CA GLY A 136 10.63 -6.50 -18.19
C GLY A 136 10.87 -5.40 -19.23
N ASP A 137 9.84 -5.06 -20.00
CA ASP A 137 9.93 -4.05 -21.07
C ASP A 137 10.10 -2.61 -20.56
N LEU A 138 9.80 -2.37 -19.28
CA LEU A 138 9.94 -1.08 -18.59
C LEU A 138 11.00 -1.13 -17.47
N TYR A 139 11.85 -2.16 -17.47
CA TYR A 139 12.83 -2.37 -16.40
C TYR A 139 13.76 -1.16 -16.24
N SER A 140 13.95 -0.75 -15.00
CA SER A 140 14.90 0.31 -14.63
C SER A 140 15.64 -0.11 -13.37
N GLY A 141 16.90 -0.52 -13.50
CA GLY A 141 17.71 -0.98 -12.36
C GLY A 141 17.81 0.06 -11.23
N GLU A 142 17.92 1.34 -11.56
CA GLU A 142 17.94 2.43 -10.56
C GLU A 142 16.62 2.52 -9.78
N PHE A 143 15.49 2.35 -10.45
CA PHE A 143 14.19 2.39 -9.79
C PHE A 143 13.89 1.10 -9.02
N SER A 144 14.27 -0.05 -9.56
CA SER A 144 13.94 -1.38 -9.02
C SER A 144 14.82 -1.79 -7.83
N GLU A 145 15.94 -1.11 -7.61
CA GLU A 145 16.81 -1.37 -6.47
C GLU A 145 16.23 -0.83 -5.14
N PHE A 146 16.17 -1.71 -4.15
CA PHE A 146 15.90 -1.38 -2.74
C PHE A 146 17.19 -1.48 -1.93
N LYS A 147 17.36 -0.61 -0.93
CA LYS A 147 18.53 -0.70 -0.06
C LYS A 147 18.28 -1.76 1.00
N THR A 148 19.33 -2.53 1.33
CA THR A 148 19.26 -3.52 2.40
C THR A 148 18.73 -2.92 3.70
N GLY A 149 17.70 -3.56 4.26
CA GLY A 149 17.04 -3.13 5.51
C GLY A 149 16.03 -2.00 5.35
N GLU A 150 15.58 -1.69 4.13
CA GLU A 150 14.36 -0.89 3.91
C GLU A 150 13.16 -1.83 3.76
N TYR A 151 12.06 -1.53 4.47
CA TYR A 151 10.75 -2.12 4.20
C TYR A 151 10.24 -1.59 2.85
N SER A 152 10.01 -2.49 1.91
CA SER A 152 9.87 -2.20 0.48
C SER A 152 8.39 -2.13 0.10
N VAL A 153 7.96 -1.00 -0.45
CA VAL A 153 6.54 -0.74 -0.74
C VAL A 153 6.34 -0.31 -2.19
N LEU A 154 5.33 -0.85 -2.87
CA LEU A 154 4.81 -0.32 -4.14
C LEU A 154 3.57 0.53 -3.90
N THR A 155 3.55 1.79 -4.36
CA THR A 155 2.33 2.61 -4.34
C THR A 155 1.92 3.02 -5.74
N ILE A 156 0.66 2.79 -6.08
CA ILE A 156 0.11 2.98 -7.42
C ILE A 156 -0.90 4.12 -7.40
N LEU A 157 -0.58 5.22 -8.08
CA LEU A 157 -1.58 6.20 -8.46
C LEU A 157 -2.27 5.71 -9.74
N TYR A 158 -3.57 5.49 -9.70
CA TYR A 158 -4.27 4.79 -10.77
C TYR A 158 -5.29 5.67 -11.51
N GLU A 159 -5.26 5.66 -12.84
CA GLU A 159 -6.24 6.35 -13.69
C GLU A 159 -7.58 5.61 -13.80
N GLY A 160 -7.91 4.71 -12.87
CA GLY A 160 -9.20 4.01 -12.78
C GLY A 160 -9.81 4.08 -11.39
N VAL A 161 -10.57 3.07 -11.00
CA VAL A 161 -11.30 3.04 -9.72
C VAL A 161 -10.62 2.09 -8.74
N GLY A 162 -10.29 2.58 -7.55
CA GLY A 162 -9.74 1.78 -6.46
C GLY A 162 -9.10 2.63 -5.37
N ALA A 163 -9.08 2.10 -4.17
CA ALA A 163 -8.43 2.63 -2.98
C ALA A 163 -8.22 1.43 -2.04
N ALA A 164 -7.07 0.79 -2.13
CA ALA A 164 -6.76 -0.42 -1.37
C ALA A 164 -5.29 -0.45 -0.99
N GLY A 165 -4.96 -1.13 0.10
CA GLY A 165 -3.59 -1.44 0.46
C GLY A 165 -3.49 -2.65 1.37
N GLY A 166 -2.30 -3.22 1.47
CA GLY A 166 -2.04 -4.32 2.38
C GLY A 166 -0.62 -4.82 2.36
N ILE A 167 -0.37 -5.79 3.24
CA ILE A 167 0.93 -6.42 3.45
C ILE A 167 1.04 -7.64 2.54
N ILE A 168 2.23 -7.88 1.99
CA ILE A 168 2.59 -9.14 1.33
C ILE A 168 3.43 -9.97 2.32
N GLN A 169 3.04 -11.22 2.56
CA GLN A 169 3.70 -12.14 3.48
C GLN A 169 4.07 -13.46 2.82
N GLU A 170 5.11 -14.11 3.34
CA GLU A 170 5.37 -15.49 2.98
C GLU A 170 4.34 -16.42 3.63
N SER A 171 3.92 -17.42 2.88
CA SER A 171 3.11 -18.52 3.37
C SER A 171 3.75 -19.86 3.02
N GLU A 172 3.75 -20.77 4.00
CA GLU A 172 4.08 -22.19 3.80
C GLU A 172 2.92 -22.98 3.17
N PHE A 173 1.72 -22.38 3.14
CA PHE A 173 0.51 -22.94 2.56
C PHE A 173 0.24 -22.40 1.15
N GLU A 174 -0.27 -23.26 0.28
CA GLU A 174 -0.52 -22.92 -1.13
C GLU A 174 -1.94 -22.40 -1.39
N THR A 175 -2.92 -22.78 -0.55
CA THR A 175 -4.33 -22.45 -0.78
C THR A 175 -4.80 -21.31 0.13
N PRO A 176 -5.65 -20.38 -0.36
CA PRO A 176 -6.24 -19.33 0.47
C PRO A 176 -6.95 -19.85 1.72
N GLU A 177 -7.57 -21.04 1.63
CA GLU A 177 -8.25 -21.68 2.75
C GLU A 177 -7.30 -22.09 3.88
N GLU A 178 -6.16 -22.70 3.53
CA GLU A 178 -5.13 -23.10 4.50
C GLU A 178 -4.46 -21.88 5.12
N ILE A 179 -4.14 -20.87 4.29
CA ILE A 179 -3.59 -19.59 4.75
C ILE A 179 -4.54 -18.94 5.75
N ALA A 180 -5.82 -18.78 5.37
CA ALA A 180 -6.86 -18.19 6.22
C ALA A 180 -6.97 -18.92 7.57
N ALA A 181 -6.97 -20.25 7.55
CA ALA A 181 -7.05 -21.07 8.76
C ALA A 181 -5.83 -20.90 9.67
N SER A 182 -4.63 -20.76 9.09
CA SER A 182 -3.38 -20.62 9.85
C SER A 182 -3.29 -19.31 10.64
N ILE A 183 -3.84 -18.22 10.11
CA ILE A 183 -3.81 -16.88 10.73
C ILE A 183 -5.14 -16.45 11.34
N GLY A 184 -6.15 -17.34 11.33
CA GLY A 184 -7.45 -17.09 11.94
C GLY A 184 -8.28 -16.00 11.24
N LEU A 185 -8.08 -15.82 9.93
CA LEU A 185 -8.83 -14.85 9.12
C LEU A 185 -9.87 -15.54 8.22
N ASP A 186 -10.80 -14.74 7.71
CA ASP A 186 -11.75 -15.20 6.70
C ASP A 186 -11.09 -15.20 5.32
N MET A 187 -11.23 -16.30 4.57
CA MET A 187 -10.62 -16.49 3.24
C MET A 187 -10.86 -15.35 2.25
N ARG A 188 -11.94 -14.58 2.42
CA ARG A 188 -12.26 -13.43 1.56
C ARG A 188 -11.24 -12.28 1.67
N HIS A 189 -10.39 -12.30 2.69
CA HIS A 189 -9.33 -11.32 2.92
C HIS A 189 -7.94 -11.81 2.48
N ILE A 190 -7.86 -13.04 1.95
CA ILE A 190 -6.62 -13.68 1.56
C ILE A 190 -6.50 -13.69 0.04
N PHE A 191 -5.41 -13.11 -0.45
CA PHE A 191 -5.08 -13.10 -1.87
C PHE A 191 -3.67 -13.65 -2.07
N VAL A 192 -3.55 -14.61 -2.98
CA VAL A 192 -2.24 -15.10 -3.43
C VAL A 192 -1.78 -14.22 -4.58
N VAL A 193 -0.57 -13.67 -4.49
CA VAL A 193 0.00 -12.73 -5.48
C VAL A 193 1.36 -13.20 -5.96
N ASP A 194 1.68 -12.90 -7.22
CA ASP A 194 3.02 -13.12 -7.81
C ASP A 194 3.81 -11.81 -7.85
N ILE A 195 4.11 -11.27 -6.65
CA ILE A 195 4.89 -10.04 -6.44
C ILE A 195 5.95 -10.34 -5.40
N LYS A 196 7.23 -10.20 -5.78
CA LYS A 196 8.36 -10.60 -4.94
C LYS A 196 9.28 -9.44 -4.60
N SER A 197 9.17 -8.34 -5.33
CA SER A 197 10.09 -7.21 -5.19
C SER A 197 9.71 -6.25 -4.05
N VAL A 198 8.54 -6.42 -3.43
CA VAL A 198 8.04 -5.56 -2.34
C VAL A 198 7.36 -6.36 -1.24
N ASP A 199 7.42 -5.84 -0.01
CA ASP A 199 6.81 -6.41 1.20
C ASP A 199 5.35 -5.96 1.40
N GLY A 200 4.86 -5.05 0.57
CA GLY A 200 3.51 -4.56 0.62
C GLY A 200 3.22 -3.52 -0.45
N PHE A 201 1.95 -3.25 -0.66
CA PHE A 201 1.53 -2.40 -1.77
C PHE A 201 0.21 -1.68 -1.53
N SER A 202 0.03 -0.56 -2.21
CA SER A 202 -1.19 0.22 -2.16
C SER A 202 -1.54 0.82 -3.51
N LEU A 203 -2.82 1.10 -3.71
CA LEU A 203 -3.37 1.74 -4.88
C LEU A 203 -4.35 2.81 -4.44
N LEU A 204 -4.27 3.99 -5.06
CA LEU A 204 -5.26 5.05 -4.94
C LEU A 204 -5.63 5.57 -6.32
N SER A 205 -6.93 5.69 -6.59
CA SER A 205 -7.42 6.39 -7.78
C SER A 205 -6.93 7.83 -7.77
N ARG A 206 -6.38 8.30 -8.89
CA ARG A 206 -5.98 9.70 -9.09
C ARG A 206 -7.11 10.68 -8.75
N SER A 207 -8.35 10.29 -9.03
CA SER A 207 -9.53 11.12 -8.79
C SER A 207 -9.63 11.59 -7.33
N PHE A 208 -9.13 10.83 -6.36
CA PHE A 208 -9.12 11.26 -4.95
C PHE A 208 -8.22 12.47 -4.68
N LEU A 209 -7.17 12.67 -5.48
CA LEU A 209 -6.23 13.78 -5.31
C LEU A 209 -6.59 15.01 -6.15
N THR A 210 -7.42 14.84 -7.17
CA THR A 210 -7.63 15.89 -8.19
C THR A 210 -9.06 16.40 -8.27
N GLU A 211 -10.06 15.56 -7.98
CA GLU A 211 -11.47 15.96 -8.11
C GLU A 211 -11.89 16.88 -6.96
N GLN A 212 -12.76 17.84 -7.26
CA GLN A 212 -13.13 18.88 -6.29
C GLN A 212 -13.75 18.32 -4.99
N GLU A 213 -14.48 17.21 -5.10
CA GLU A 213 -15.20 16.57 -4.00
C GLU A 213 -14.27 15.86 -3.00
N THR A 214 -13.10 15.41 -3.46
CA THR A 214 -12.19 14.51 -2.73
C THR A 214 -10.83 15.14 -2.44
N LYS A 215 -10.35 16.06 -3.29
CA LYS A 215 -9.03 16.70 -3.16
C LYS A 215 -8.78 17.40 -1.83
N PHE A 216 -9.83 17.74 -1.08
CA PHE A 216 -9.70 18.36 0.25
C PHE A 216 -9.11 17.41 1.31
N TYR A 217 -9.27 16.10 1.13
CA TYR A 217 -8.80 15.05 2.03
C TYR A 217 -8.06 13.92 1.29
N GLY A 218 -7.73 14.12 0.02
CA GLY A 218 -7.14 13.11 -0.85
C GLY A 218 -5.82 12.56 -0.31
N GLU A 219 -4.98 13.40 0.28
CA GLU A 219 -3.70 12.98 0.86
C GLU A 219 -3.88 12.17 2.15
N SER A 220 -4.95 12.42 2.90
CA SER A 220 -5.30 11.58 4.04
C SER A 220 -5.75 10.19 3.58
N LEU A 221 -6.53 10.10 2.50
CA LEU A 221 -6.86 8.81 1.88
C LEU A 221 -5.62 8.11 1.33
N PHE A 222 -4.72 8.85 0.67
CA PHE A 222 -3.46 8.30 0.19
C PHE A 222 -2.65 7.67 1.34
N TYR A 223 -2.53 8.39 2.47
CA TYR A 223 -1.84 7.84 3.64
C TYR A 223 -2.62 6.69 4.30
N HIS A 224 -3.95 6.74 4.31
CA HIS A 224 -4.80 5.65 4.83
C HIS A 224 -4.54 4.33 4.09
N GLU A 225 -4.51 4.36 2.75
CA GLU A 225 -4.18 3.17 1.96
C GLU A 225 -2.74 2.70 2.19
N PHE A 226 -1.79 3.64 2.31
CA PHE A 226 -0.42 3.31 2.70
C PHE A 226 -0.34 2.72 4.13
N ALA A 227 -1.18 3.16 5.04
CA ALA A 227 -1.19 2.71 6.42
C ALA A 227 -1.63 1.23 6.55
N HIS A 228 -2.49 0.74 5.64
CA HIS A 228 -2.77 -0.68 5.53
C HIS A 228 -1.53 -1.50 5.12
N VAL A 229 -0.60 -0.91 4.36
CA VAL A 229 0.71 -1.53 4.06
C VAL A 229 1.57 -1.70 5.31
N LEU A 230 1.32 -0.92 6.36
CA LEU A 230 1.95 -1.09 7.67
C LEU A 230 1.19 -2.05 8.59
N GLY A 231 0.13 -2.69 8.09
CA GLY A 231 -0.72 -3.62 8.83
C GLY A 231 -1.78 -2.97 9.70
N PHE A 232 -1.97 -1.64 9.62
CA PHE A 232 -3.00 -1.00 10.43
C PHE A 232 -4.40 -1.46 9.99
N PRO A 233 -5.23 -1.90 10.94
CA PRO A 233 -6.61 -2.25 10.65
C PRO A 233 -7.44 -0.97 10.45
N ASP A 234 -8.55 -1.13 9.74
CA ASP A 234 -9.61 -0.12 9.72
C ASP A 234 -10.17 0.17 11.10
N GLN A 235 -10.50 1.44 11.32
CA GLN A 235 -11.08 1.93 12.58
C GLN A 235 -12.24 2.88 12.31
N TYR A 236 -13.21 2.47 11.50
CA TYR A 236 -14.31 3.34 11.06
C TYR A 236 -15.17 3.94 12.19
N ASP A 237 -15.09 3.39 13.39
CA ASP A 237 -15.70 3.91 14.62
C ASP A 237 -14.85 5.00 15.32
N ARG A 238 -13.62 5.23 14.88
CA ARG A 238 -12.65 6.19 15.45
C ARG A 238 -12.50 7.44 14.57
N TYR A 239 -11.86 8.46 15.15
CA TYR A 239 -11.66 9.77 14.51
C TYR A 239 -10.25 9.97 13.94
N ASP A 240 -9.41 8.95 13.99
CA ASP A 240 -8.05 8.96 13.47
C ASP A 240 -8.01 8.69 11.96
N ILE A 241 -6.83 8.65 11.36
CA ILE A 241 -6.65 8.45 9.92
C ILE A 241 -7.07 7.05 9.44
N MET A 242 -7.16 6.06 10.32
CA MET A 242 -7.72 4.73 9.98
C MET A 242 -9.25 4.70 10.12
N GLY A 243 -9.84 5.74 10.69
CA GLY A 243 -11.28 5.96 10.80
C GLY A 243 -11.77 7.19 10.05
N ALA A 244 -12.65 7.97 10.67
CA ALA A 244 -13.27 9.16 10.08
C ALA A 244 -12.28 10.32 9.80
N GLY A 245 -11.08 10.28 10.39
CA GLY A 245 -10.03 11.27 10.14
C GLY A 245 -9.48 11.24 8.71
N ARG A 246 -9.66 10.13 7.97
CA ARG A 246 -9.29 10.04 6.54
C ARG A 246 -10.06 11.01 5.64
N LEU A 247 -11.19 11.53 6.10
CA LEU A 247 -12.02 12.50 5.39
C LEU A 247 -11.74 13.97 5.80
N LYS A 248 -10.56 14.22 6.38
CA LYS A 248 -10.06 15.55 6.76
C LYS A 248 -8.74 15.84 6.06
N PRO A 249 -8.27 17.10 6.02
CA PRO A 249 -6.91 17.40 5.57
C PRO A 249 -5.87 16.64 6.41
N ILE A 250 -4.79 16.18 5.77
CA ILE A 250 -3.78 15.33 6.42
C ILE A 250 -3.09 16.04 7.60
N GLU A 251 -3.04 17.37 7.59
CA GLU A 251 -2.51 18.19 8.69
C GLU A 251 -3.38 18.16 9.95
N GLN A 252 -4.64 17.74 9.83
CA GLN A 252 -5.60 17.60 10.94
C GLN A 252 -5.83 16.13 11.33
N ALA A 253 -5.32 15.20 10.54
CA ALA A 253 -5.37 13.78 10.83
C ALA A 253 -4.29 13.39 11.84
N TYR A 254 -4.39 12.17 12.37
CA TYR A 254 -3.42 11.59 13.29
C TYR A 254 -3.58 10.07 13.32
N LEU A 255 -2.61 9.34 13.86
CA LEU A 255 -2.74 7.92 14.21
C LEU A 255 -3.07 7.80 15.70
N ASP A 256 -4.08 7.00 16.05
CA ASP A 256 -4.44 6.79 17.45
C ASP A 256 -3.27 6.17 18.24
N ARG A 257 -3.23 6.46 19.54
CA ARG A 257 -2.16 6.01 20.44
C ARG A 257 -1.94 4.50 20.40
N HIS A 258 -3.01 3.71 20.39
CA HIS A 258 -2.90 2.26 20.46
C HIS A 258 -2.32 1.67 19.15
N LEU A 259 -2.55 2.29 17.98
CA LEU A 259 -1.87 1.90 16.73
C LEU A 259 -0.37 2.13 16.87
N LEU A 260 0.05 3.29 17.38
CA LEU A 260 1.46 3.62 17.63
C LEU A 260 2.11 2.70 18.69
N GLN A 261 1.34 2.16 19.64
CA GLN A 261 1.81 1.11 20.55
C GLN A 261 1.99 -0.22 19.81
N GLY A 262 1.05 -0.57 18.92
CA GLY A 262 1.09 -1.81 18.14
C GLY A 262 2.19 -1.89 17.08
N VAL A 263 2.84 -0.77 16.75
CA VAL A 263 4.04 -0.73 15.87
C VAL A 263 5.31 -0.35 16.64
N GLY A 264 5.32 -0.44 17.98
CA GLY A 264 6.55 -0.21 18.75
C GLY A 264 7.10 1.21 18.68
N VAL A 265 6.27 2.23 18.41
CA VAL A 265 6.71 3.65 18.41
C VAL A 265 6.69 4.22 19.83
N ILE A 266 5.73 3.80 20.65
CA ILE A 266 5.54 4.23 22.04
C ILE A 266 5.31 3.03 22.96
N MET A 267 5.68 3.20 24.24
CA MET A 267 5.46 2.16 25.25
C MET A 267 3.98 1.88 25.47
N GLN A 268 3.66 0.61 25.78
CA GLN A 268 2.34 0.17 26.22
C GLN A 268 1.89 0.93 27.48
#